data_AF-A0A8X6F9N4-F1
#
_entry.id   AF-A0A8X6F9N4-F1
#
_cell.length_a   1.000
_cell.length_b   1.000
_cell.length_c   1.000
_cell.angle_alpha   90.00
_cell.angle_beta   90.00
_cell.angle_gamma   90.00
#
_symmetry.space_group_name_H-M   'P 1'
#
loop_
_entity.id
_entity.type
_entity.pdbx_description
1 polymer ?
#
loop_
_entity_poly.entity_id
_entity_poly.type
_entity_poly.pdbx_seq_one_letter_code
_entity_poly.pdbx_strand_id
1 'polypeptide(L)'
;MLEAADSLFEEFKNKKEIVSAIYTLQLSARTVTRRIEVIAENLEAELANDMENCIFFSLQMDESTDVTNISQLAICVKMVFSYFTTKEEFLKVLPLKGSTRVEDIFSTFKKYITCKITCTKVIVNYTSDDW
;
A
#
# COMPACT_ATOMS: atom_id res chain seq x y z
N MET A 1 -23.24 -4.06 11.67
CA MET A 1 -24.20 -5.15 11.42
C MET A 1 -24.12 -6.19 12.52
N LEU A 2 -22.91 -6.67 12.87
CA LEU A 2 -22.71 -7.61 14.00
C LEU A 2 -23.08 -7.00 15.37
N GLU A 3 -22.68 -5.75 15.64
CA GLU A 3 -23.02 -5.08 16.91
C GLU A 3 -24.53 -4.90 17.14
N ALA A 4 -25.30 -4.75 16.06
CA ALA A 4 -26.76 -4.61 16.16
C ALA A 4 -27.47 -5.96 16.29
N ALA A 5 -26.83 -7.07 15.95
CA ALA A 5 -27.45 -8.40 15.99
C ALA A 5 -27.80 -8.82 17.42
N ASP A 6 -26.95 -8.49 18.39
CA ASP A 6 -27.19 -8.82 19.79
C ASP A 6 -28.42 -8.15 20.39
N SER A 7 -28.69 -6.90 20.00
CA SER A 7 -29.89 -6.16 20.39
C SER A 7 -31.11 -6.54 19.54
N LEU A 8 -30.93 -6.80 18.25
CA LEU A 8 -32.04 -7.11 17.33
C LEU A 8 -32.70 -8.47 17.63
N PHE A 9 -31.92 -9.45 18.10
CA PHE A 9 -32.40 -10.79 18.41
C PHE A 9 -32.49 -11.07 19.91
N GLU A 10 -32.54 -10.03 20.75
CA GLU A 10 -32.48 -10.16 22.22
C GLU A 10 -33.60 -11.05 22.79
N GLU A 11 -34.83 -10.88 22.33
CA GLU A 11 -36.01 -11.60 22.84
C GLU A 11 -36.19 -13.01 22.23
N PHE A 12 -35.34 -13.41 21.30
CA PHE A 12 -35.46 -14.68 20.60
C PHE A 12 -34.84 -15.81 21.42
N LYS A 13 -35.62 -16.89 21.65
CA LYS A 13 -35.14 -18.08 22.39
C LYS A 13 -33.91 -18.73 21.76
N ASN A 14 -33.76 -18.63 20.44
CA ASN A 14 -32.64 -19.13 19.65
C ASN A 14 -31.59 -18.05 19.31
N LYS A 15 -31.53 -16.93 20.07
CA LYS A 15 -30.57 -15.84 19.87
C LYS A 15 -29.16 -16.33 19.57
N LYS A 16 -28.64 -17.24 20.40
CA LYS A 16 -27.25 -17.73 20.29
C LYS A 16 -26.98 -18.40 18.94
N GLU A 17 -27.95 -19.17 18.43
CA GLU A 17 -27.85 -19.86 17.14
C GLU A 17 -27.91 -18.87 15.98
N ILE A 18 -28.83 -17.89 16.05
CA ILE A 18 -28.98 -16.84 15.03
C ILE A 18 -27.70 -15.98 14.96
N VAL A 19 -27.24 -15.48 16.11
CA VAL A 19 -26.04 -14.63 16.20
C VAL A 19 -24.82 -15.39 15.71
N SER A 20 -24.63 -16.65 16.12
CA SER A 20 -23.56 -17.52 15.63
C SER A 20 -23.61 -17.70 14.11
N ALA A 21 -24.80 -17.96 13.54
CA ALA A 21 -24.96 -18.06 12.09
C ALA A 21 -24.56 -16.77 11.37
N ILE A 22 -24.93 -15.59 11.90
CA ILE A 22 -24.53 -14.30 11.35
C ILE A 22 -23.00 -14.10 11.44
N TYR A 23 -22.36 -14.53 12.54
CA TYR A 23 -20.89 -14.49 12.65
C TYR A 23 -20.19 -15.38 11.62
N THR A 24 -20.83 -16.48 11.19
CA THR A 24 -20.28 -17.35 10.15
C THR A 24 -20.52 -16.83 8.73
N LEU A 25 -21.36 -15.81 8.55
CA LEU A 25 -21.62 -15.24 7.22
C LEU A 25 -20.37 -14.52 6.70
N GLN A 26 -20.04 -14.80 5.45
CA GLN A 26 -19.00 -14.05 4.76
C GLN A 26 -19.44 -12.60 4.57
N LEU A 27 -18.48 -11.68 4.71
CA LEU A 27 -18.70 -10.28 4.40
C LEU A 27 -18.99 -10.11 2.91
N SER A 28 -19.94 -9.25 2.57
CA SER A 28 -20.18 -8.90 1.18
C SER A 28 -18.93 -8.30 0.54
N ALA A 29 -18.77 -8.49 -0.78
CA ALA A 29 -17.68 -7.88 -1.54
C ALA A 29 -17.57 -6.37 -1.28
N ARG A 30 -18.71 -5.67 -1.20
CA ARG A 30 -18.78 -4.22 -0.89
C ARG A 30 -18.18 -3.88 0.48
N THR A 31 -18.45 -4.70 1.49
CA THR A 31 -17.89 -4.49 2.84
C THR A 31 -16.39 -4.72 2.85
N VAL A 32 -15.92 -5.76 2.15
CA VAL A 32 -14.48 -6.05 2.02
C VAL A 32 -13.76 -4.92 1.29
N THR A 33 -14.27 -4.48 0.13
CA THR A 33 -13.73 -3.34 -0.63
C THR A 33 -13.65 -2.08 0.22
N ARG A 34 -14.73 -1.70 0.91
CA ARG A 34 -14.73 -0.52 1.78
C ARG A 34 -13.69 -0.60 2.89
N ARG A 35 -13.49 -1.79 3.48
CA ARG A 35 -12.45 -1.98 4.51
C ARG A 35 -11.05 -1.85 3.91
N ILE A 36 -10.82 -2.39 2.72
CA ILE A 36 -9.54 -2.25 2.01
C ILE A 36 -9.26 -0.77 1.71
N GLU A 37 -10.24 -0.02 1.21
CA GLU A 37 -10.12 1.41 0.92
C GLU A 37 -9.74 2.21 2.18
N VAL A 38 -10.46 2.00 3.30
CA VAL A 38 -10.15 2.69 4.56
C VAL A 38 -8.75 2.36 5.08
N ILE A 39 -8.33 1.09 4.98
CA ILE A 39 -6.98 0.69 5.38
C ILE A 39 -5.93 1.32 4.46
N ALA A 40 -6.17 1.34 3.15
CA ALA A 40 -5.28 1.96 2.19
C ALA A 40 -5.12 3.46 2.43
N GLU A 41 -6.23 4.18 2.68
CA GLU A 41 -6.20 5.61 3.03
C GLU A 41 -5.39 5.88 4.31
N ASN A 42 -5.56 5.04 5.34
CA ASN A 42 -4.79 5.17 6.57
C ASN A 42 -3.29 4.93 6.35
N LEU A 43 -2.93 3.88 5.60
CA LEU A 43 -1.54 3.58 5.25
C LEU A 43 -0.91 4.70 4.42
N GLU A 44 -1.64 5.26 3.45
CA GLU A 44 -1.16 6.39 2.65
C GLU A 44 -0.91 7.64 3.52
N ALA A 45 -1.80 7.92 4.48
CA ALA A 45 -1.65 9.03 5.41
C ALA A 45 -0.45 8.84 6.36
N GLU A 46 -0.27 7.63 6.91
CA GLU A 46 0.88 7.29 7.77
C GLU A 46 2.20 7.41 6.99
N LEU A 47 2.25 6.88 5.77
CA LEU A 47 3.44 6.97 4.93
C LEU A 47 3.79 8.42 4.57
N ALA A 48 2.79 9.25 4.27
CA ALA A 48 3.00 10.68 4.00
C ALA A 48 3.56 11.41 5.22
N ASN A 49 3.00 11.14 6.41
CA ASN A 49 3.49 11.70 7.67
C ASN A 49 4.93 11.25 7.96
N ASP A 50 5.24 9.97 7.74
CA ASP A 50 6.58 9.44 7.94
C ASP A 50 7.60 10.08 7.00
N MET A 51 7.23 10.26 5.73
CA MET A 51 8.05 10.95 4.74
C MET A 51 8.33 12.41 5.09
N GLU A 52 7.37 13.10 5.70
CA GLU A 52 7.53 14.50 6.16
C GLU A 52 8.44 14.60 7.41
N ASN A 53 8.36 13.61 8.30
CA ASN A 53 9.11 13.62 9.57
C ASN A 53 10.49 12.93 9.49
N CYS A 54 10.79 12.21 8.42
CA CYS A 54 12.09 11.57 8.26
C CYS A 54 13.21 12.60 8.03
N ILE A 55 14.43 12.29 8.50
CA ILE A 55 15.60 13.14 8.31
C ILE A 55 16.19 12.93 6.90
N PHE A 56 16.19 11.67 6.46
CA PHE A 56 16.66 11.22 5.16
C PHE A 56 15.81 10.06 4.69
N PHE A 57 15.69 9.90 3.37
CA PHE A 57 15.16 8.68 2.79
C PHE A 57 15.93 8.29 1.54
N SER A 58 15.89 7.00 1.22
CA SER A 58 16.35 6.45 -0.04
C SER A 58 15.23 5.70 -0.72
N LEU A 59 15.22 5.74 -2.04
CA LEU A 59 14.28 4.98 -2.85
C LEU A 59 14.98 3.77 -3.45
N GLN A 60 14.33 2.62 -3.34
CA GLN A 60 14.71 1.39 -4.01
C GLN A 60 13.69 1.12 -5.10
N MET A 61 14.20 0.86 -6.30
CA MET A 61 13.38 0.59 -7.46
C MET A 61 13.78 -0.77 -8.02
N ASP A 62 12.78 -1.61 -8.23
CA ASP A 62 12.94 -2.95 -8.75
C ASP A 62 12.00 -3.17 -9.94
N GLU A 63 12.51 -3.83 -10.97
CA GLU A 63 11.70 -4.25 -12.11
C GLU A 63 11.07 -5.61 -11.79
N SER A 64 9.75 -5.62 -11.71
CA SER A 64 8.98 -6.85 -11.51
C SER A 64 8.14 -7.14 -12.77
N THR A 65 7.70 -8.38 -12.93
CA THR A 65 6.70 -8.77 -13.92
C THR A 65 5.42 -9.21 -13.21
N ASP A 66 4.28 -8.69 -13.65
CA ASP A 66 2.98 -9.15 -13.14
C ASP A 66 2.63 -10.57 -13.65
N VAL A 67 1.52 -11.13 -13.15
CA VAL A 67 1.04 -12.47 -13.52
C VAL A 67 0.65 -12.61 -15.00
N THR A 68 0.60 -11.49 -15.73
CA THR A 68 0.32 -11.44 -17.17
C THR A 68 1.57 -11.13 -18.00
N ASN A 69 2.76 -11.21 -17.40
CA ASN A 69 4.07 -10.89 -18.00
C ASN A 69 4.20 -9.42 -18.46
N ILE A 70 3.53 -8.49 -17.77
CA ILE A 70 3.71 -7.06 -18.00
C ILE A 70 4.74 -6.53 -17.00
N SER A 71 5.80 -5.89 -17.51
CA SER A 71 6.80 -5.24 -16.65
C SER A 71 6.19 -4.08 -15.86
N GLN A 72 6.59 -3.99 -14.61
CA GLN A 72 6.14 -2.99 -13.66
C GLN A 72 7.32 -2.56 -12.78
N LEU A 73 7.33 -1.28 -12.40
CA LEU A 73 8.33 -0.71 -11.51
C LEU A 73 7.79 -0.72 -10.09
N ALA A 74 8.34 -1.57 -9.23
CA ALA A 74 8.07 -1.56 -7.80
C ALA A 74 9.00 -0.54 -7.12
N ILE A 75 8.43 0.31 -6.26
CA ILE A 75 9.16 1.35 -5.56
C ILE A 75 8.96 1.18 -4.06
N CYS A 76 10.05 1.01 -3.34
CA CYS A 76 10.10 1.01 -1.89
C CYS A 76 10.85 2.24 -1.39
N VAL A 77 10.47 2.72 -0.21
CA VAL A 77 11.13 3.84 0.44
C VAL A 77 11.69 3.42 1.80
N LYS A 78 12.97 3.70 2.00
CA LYS A 78 13.67 3.48 3.26
C LYS A 78 13.94 4.83 3.91
N MET A 79 13.31 5.06 5.06
CA MET A 79 13.34 6.30 5.82
C MET A 79 14.22 6.14 7.05
N VAL A 80 14.91 7.23 7.41
CA VAL A 80 15.73 7.35 8.63
C VAL A 80 15.18 8.51 9.46
N PHE A 81 14.85 8.25 10.72
CA PHE A 81 14.31 9.24 11.64
C PHE A 81 15.34 9.63 12.71
N SER A 82 14.94 10.56 13.59
CA SER A 82 15.69 10.87 14.81
C SER A 82 15.95 9.60 15.63
N TYR A 83 17.08 9.59 16.35
CA TYR A 83 17.52 8.42 17.13
C TYR A 83 17.88 7.18 16.29
N PHE A 84 18.21 7.36 15.00
CA PHE A 84 18.65 6.31 14.09
C PHE A 84 17.65 5.16 13.90
N THR A 85 16.37 5.40 14.15
CA THR A 85 15.33 4.45 13.77
C THR A 85 15.14 4.47 12.25
N THR A 86 14.89 3.31 11.67
CA THR A 86 14.68 3.16 10.23
C THR A 86 13.38 2.44 9.98
N LYS A 87 12.72 2.82 8.87
CA LYS A 87 11.49 2.20 8.41
C LYS A 87 11.59 1.98 6.92
N GLU A 88 11.13 0.84 6.43
CA GLU A 88 11.06 0.53 5.01
C GLU A 88 9.62 0.20 4.66
N GLU A 89 9.09 0.88 3.65
CA GLU A 89 7.68 0.79 3.27
C GLU A 89 7.51 0.75 1.76
N PHE A 90 6.42 0.10 1.32
CA PHE A 90 6.07 0.04 -0.09
C PHE A 90 5.41 1.36 -0.53
N LEU A 91 5.99 2.02 -1.54
CA LEU A 91 5.52 3.32 -2.01
C LEU A 91 4.51 3.18 -3.15
N LYS A 92 4.89 2.49 -4.23
CA LYS A 92 4.00 2.32 -5.39
C LYS A 92 4.49 1.26 -6.38
N VAL A 93 3.54 0.64 -7.09
CA VAL A 93 3.80 -0.06 -8.36
C VAL A 93 3.41 0.88 -9.50
N LEU A 94 4.30 1.11 -10.46
CA LEU A 94 4.03 1.86 -11.68
C LEU A 94 4.11 0.93 -12.89
N PRO A 95 3.09 0.90 -13.78
CA PRO A 95 3.16 0.07 -14.98
C PRO A 95 4.20 0.62 -15.97
N LEU A 96 5.05 -0.25 -16.51
CA LEU A 96 6.00 0.09 -17.58
C LEU A 96 5.35 -0.19 -18.94
N LYS A 97 4.75 0.84 -19.54
CA LYS A 97 4.06 0.71 -20.84
C LYS A 97 5.06 0.70 -21.99
N GLY A 98 5.61 -0.46 -22.32
CA GLY A 98 6.31 -0.70 -23.59
C GLY A 98 7.63 -1.44 -23.46
N SER A 99 8.62 -0.83 -22.81
CA SER A 99 10.00 -1.34 -22.75
C SER A 99 10.58 -1.20 -21.33
N THR A 100 11.50 -2.11 -21.01
CA THR A 100 12.27 -2.21 -19.76
C THR A 100 13.56 -1.39 -19.80
N ARG A 101 13.68 -0.49 -20.78
CA ARG A 101 14.83 0.39 -20.91
C ARG A 101 14.92 1.33 -19.72
N VAL A 102 16.15 1.58 -19.28
CA VAL A 102 16.47 2.53 -18.19
C VAL A 102 15.83 3.90 -18.44
N GLU A 103 15.75 4.33 -19.70
CA GLU A 103 15.11 5.59 -20.11
C GLU A 103 13.61 5.64 -19.74
N ASP A 104 12.89 4.55 -20.00
CA ASP A 104 11.45 4.44 -19.74
C ASP A 104 11.15 4.34 -18.25
N ILE A 105 11.97 3.57 -17.52
CA ILE A 105 11.95 3.48 -16.06
C ILE A 105 12.16 4.87 -15.44
N PHE A 106 13.22 5.57 -15.85
CA PHE A 106 13.52 6.90 -15.34
C PHE A 106 12.40 7.90 -15.68
N SER A 107 11.84 7.86 -16.89
CA SER A 107 10.75 8.78 -17.26
C SER A 107 9.49 8.52 -16.43
N THR A 108 9.15 7.25 -16.20
CA THR A 108 7.99 6.82 -15.41
C THR A 108 8.14 7.26 -13.96
N PHE A 109 9.31 7.01 -13.37
CA PHE A 109 9.64 7.45 -12.02
C PHE A 109 9.66 8.97 -11.88
N LYS A 110 10.31 9.69 -12.81
CA LYS A 110 10.38 11.15 -12.80
C LYS A 110 9.00 11.79 -12.85
N LYS A 111 8.10 11.24 -13.68
CA LYS A 111 6.71 11.70 -13.76
C LYS A 111 5.98 11.52 -12.43
N TYR A 112 6.21 10.42 -11.73
CA TYR A 112 5.62 10.17 -10.41
C TYR A 112 6.15 11.14 -9.34
N ILE A 113 7.47 11.29 -9.22
CA ILE A 113 8.07 12.10 -8.15
C ILE A 113 7.81 13.60 -8.31
N THR A 114 7.81 14.11 -9.55
CA THR A 114 7.56 15.53 -9.84
C THR A 114 6.16 15.96 -9.45
N CYS A 115 5.20 15.03 -9.40
CA CYS A 115 3.83 15.31 -9.00
C CYS A 115 3.57 15.22 -7.49
N LYS A 116 4.51 14.68 -6.68
CA LYS A 116 4.21 14.24 -5.31
C LYS A 116 5.26 14.54 -4.23
N ILE A 117 6.54 14.74 -4.57
CA ILE A 117 7.60 14.88 -3.56
C ILE A 117 8.40 16.16 -3.78
N THR A 118 8.32 17.10 -2.84
CA THR A 118 9.22 18.26 -2.75
C THR A 118 10.58 17.81 -2.20
N CYS A 119 11.54 17.57 -3.09
CA CYS A 119 12.82 16.94 -2.73
C CYS A 119 13.88 17.95 -2.26
N THR A 120 14.56 17.61 -1.15
CA THR A 120 15.94 18.08 -0.91
C THR A 120 16.95 16.97 -0.60
N LYS A 121 16.56 15.70 -0.36
CA LYS A 121 17.51 14.65 0.03
C LYS A 121 17.06 13.24 -0.41
N VAL A 122 17.26 12.91 -1.69
CA VAL A 122 16.98 11.58 -2.24
C VAL A 122 18.30 10.88 -2.56
N ILE A 123 18.51 9.69 -1.99
CA ILE A 123 19.49 8.73 -2.52
C ILE A 123 18.70 7.66 -3.27
N VAL A 124 18.94 7.53 -4.57
CA VAL A 124 18.25 6.54 -5.42
C VAL A 124 19.19 5.36 -5.61
N ASN A 125 18.76 4.17 -5.17
CA ASN A 125 19.41 2.92 -5.51
C ASN A 125 18.53 2.20 -6.54
N TYR A 126 19.11 1.92 -7.70
CA TYR A 126 18.52 1.07 -8.72
C TYR A 126 19.26 -0.27 -8.69
N THR A 127 18.50 -1.35 -8.56
CA THR A 127 19.01 -2.71 -8.72
C THR A 127 18.27 -3.30 -9.90
N SER A 128 18.94 -3.43 -11.05
CA SER A 128 18.49 -4.36 -12.08
C SER A 128 19.04 -5.73 -11.74
N ASP A 129 18.16 -6.73 -11.72
CA ASP A 129 18.57 -8.13 -11.80
C ASP A 129 19.09 -8.37 -13.23
N ASP A 130 20.34 -7.97 -13.48
CA ASP A 130 21.08 -8.40 -14.65
C ASP A 130 21.40 -9.89 -14.48
N TRP A 131 20.74 -10.74 -15.28
CA TRP A 131 21.09 -12.17 -15.44
C TRP A 131 22.39 -12.35 -16.23
#